data_AF-A0A1E3PTT7-F1
#
_entry.id   AF-A0A1E3PTT7-F1
#
_cell.length_a   1.000
_cell.length_b   1.000
_cell.length_c   1.000
_cell.angle_alpha   90.00
_cell.angle_beta   90.00
_cell.angle_gamma   90.00
#
_symmetry.space_group_name_H-M   'P 1'
#
loop_
_entity.id
_entity.type
_entity.pdbx_description
1 polymer ?
#
loop_
_entity_poly.entity_id
_entity_poly.type
_entity_poly.pdbx_seq_one_letter_code
_entity_poly.pdbx_strand_id
1 'polypeptide(L)'
;YKPKSHLDLACMLRDIDNGEHVTDADTGMIMYNPFPICKETNRPMSFQFGVDSDNRLNCTFLVLDETYHMLQLYVHQDAPLSCRVPARLGSENLFAPVVFSVQGKLEQSHLDIATNFNFIFTYADALIHGKPSKKAGANITSAVAYPSHPSSTTRIIIGDELTFQFNVRW
;
A
#
# COMPACT_ATOMS: atom_id res chain seq x y z
N TYR A 1 14.63 -9.73 6.75
CA TYR A 1 13.86 -10.63 5.86
C TYR A 1 14.76 -11.64 5.19
N LYS A 2 14.25 -12.85 4.95
CA LYS A 2 14.84 -13.80 3.98
C LYS A 2 14.26 -13.49 2.60
N PRO A 3 14.99 -13.71 1.50
CA PRO A 3 14.42 -13.60 0.15
C PRO A 3 13.11 -14.39 0.03
N LYS A 4 12.14 -13.83 -0.70
CA LYS A 4 10.80 -14.40 -0.95
C LYS A 4 9.85 -14.48 0.26
N SER A 5 10.21 -13.89 1.39
CA SER A 5 9.28 -13.78 2.53
C SER A 5 8.10 -12.87 2.16
N HIS A 6 6.89 -13.21 2.60
CA HIS A 6 5.70 -12.40 2.37
C HIS A 6 5.66 -11.17 3.29
N LEU A 7 5.16 -10.06 2.75
CA LEU A 7 5.02 -8.77 3.38
C LEU A 7 3.59 -8.31 3.22
N ASP A 8 2.83 -8.38 4.31
CA ASP A 8 1.43 -7.95 4.29
C ASP A 8 1.38 -6.43 4.46
N LEU A 9 0.63 -5.79 3.56
CA LEU A 9 0.43 -4.35 3.59
C LEU A 9 -0.75 -4.00 4.51
N ALA A 10 -0.52 -3.07 5.44
CA ALA A 10 -1.56 -2.52 6.29
C ALA A 10 -1.63 -1.00 6.12
N CYS A 11 -2.82 -0.45 5.94
CA CYS A 11 -3.06 0.97 5.71
C CYS A 11 -3.74 1.64 6.88
N MET A 12 -3.41 2.90 7.08
CA MET A 12 -3.96 3.75 8.13
C MET A 12 -5.47 3.87 8.00
N LEU A 13 -6.22 3.65 9.08
CA LEU A 13 -7.65 3.91 9.10
C LEU A 13 -7.89 5.41 9.15
N ARG A 14 -8.87 5.82 8.36
CA ARG A 14 -9.43 7.17 8.42
C ARG A 14 -10.93 7.08 8.56
N ASP A 15 -11.47 8.07 9.27
CA ASP A 15 -12.90 8.31 9.32
C ASP A 15 -13.36 8.82 7.96
N ILE A 16 -14.44 8.24 7.46
CA ILE A 16 -14.95 8.53 6.11
C ILE A 16 -15.60 9.91 6.00
N ASP A 17 -16.20 10.39 7.09
CA ASP A 17 -17.00 11.61 7.08
C ASP A 17 -16.12 12.87 7.09
N ASN A 18 -14.95 12.80 7.73
CA ASN A 18 -14.06 13.94 7.91
C ASN A 18 -12.60 13.69 7.45
N GLY A 19 -12.22 12.44 7.14
CA GLY A 19 -10.86 12.09 6.72
C GLY A 19 -9.82 12.03 7.84
N GLU A 20 -10.20 12.24 9.10
CA GLU A 20 -9.32 12.19 10.27
C GLU A 20 -8.78 10.79 10.55
N HIS A 21 -7.66 10.71 11.27
CA HIS A 21 -7.11 9.41 11.67
C HIS A 21 -8.00 8.75 12.71
N VAL A 22 -8.31 7.47 12.51
CA VAL A 22 -8.96 6.69 13.57
C VAL A 22 -7.88 6.22 14.54
N THR A 23 -8.06 6.57 15.82
CA THR A 23 -7.16 6.18 16.90
C THR A 23 -7.83 5.18 17.83
N ASP A 24 -7.00 4.33 18.42
CA ASP A 24 -7.42 3.43 19.50
C ASP A 24 -7.71 4.25 20.77
N ALA A 25 -8.86 4.00 21.40
CA ALA A 25 -9.35 4.81 22.51
C ALA A 25 -8.48 4.71 23.77
N ASP A 26 -7.82 3.56 23.99
CA ASP A 26 -7.03 3.30 25.20
C ASP A 26 -5.58 3.79 25.07
N THR A 27 -4.99 3.63 23.88
CA THR A 27 -3.58 3.94 23.62
C THR A 27 -3.37 5.27 22.88
N GLY A 28 -4.41 5.80 22.24
CA GLY A 28 -4.32 6.97 21.36
C GLY A 28 -3.53 6.72 20.07
N MET A 29 -3.13 5.48 19.79
CA MET A 29 -2.34 5.14 18.61
C MET A 29 -3.22 5.05 17.37
N ILE A 30 -2.69 5.51 16.23
CA ILE A 30 -3.40 5.40 14.94
C ILE A 30 -3.60 3.93 14.57
N MET A 31 -4.83 3.59 14.19
CA MET A 31 -5.20 2.24 13.78
C MET A 31 -4.85 1.95 12.32
N TYR A 32 -4.59 0.68 12.02
CA TYR A 32 -4.27 0.21 10.68
C TYR A 32 -5.06 -1.07 10.37
N ASN A 33 -5.59 -1.16 9.15
CA ASN A 33 -6.26 -2.35 8.64
C ASN A 33 -5.44 -2.96 7.51
N PRO A 34 -5.53 -4.28 7.28
CA PRO A 34 -4.99 -4.88 6.08
C PRO A 34 -5.52 -4.18 4.83
N PHE A 35 -4.69 -4.10 3.78
CA PHE A 35 -5.13 -3.63 2.47
C PHE A 35 -6.35 -4.44 1.98
N PRO A 36 -7.25 -3.87 1.16
CA PRO A 36 -8.36 -4.61 0.57
C PRO A 36 -7.97 -5.99 0.03
N ILE A 37 -8.88 -6.95 0.21
CA ILE A 37 -8.67 -8.33 -0.24
C ILE A 37 -8.65 -8.34 -1.76
N CYS A 38 -7.54 -8.81 -2.33
CA CYS A 38 -7.39 -8.96 -3.77
C CYS A 38 -8.11 -10.23 -4.23
N LYS A 39 -8.96 -10.12 -5.26
CA LYS A 39 -9.73 -11.21 -5.86
C LYS A 39 -8.82 -12.33 -6.41
N GLU A 40 -7.63 -11.98 -6.88
CA GLU A 40 -6.66 -12.90 -7.47
C GLU A 40 -6.07 -13.86 -6.43
N THR A 41 -5.85 -13.40 -5.20
CA THR A 41 -5.17 -14.15 -4.14
C THR A 41 -6.09 -14.54 -2.99
N ASN A 42 -7.28 -13.95 -2.93
CA ASN A 42 -8.22 -14.01 -1.81
C ASN A 42 -7.56 -13.65 -0.46
N ARG A 43 -6.61 -12.71 -0.50
CA ARG A 43 -5.87 -12.20 0.67
C ARG A 43 -5.64 -10.70 0.50
N PRO A 44 -5.40 -9.97 1.61
CA PRO A 44 -4.85 -8.62 1.54
C PRO A 44 -3.61 -8.57 0.66
N MET A 45 -3.41 -7.44 -0.03
CA MET A 45 -2.25 -7.27 -0.89
C MET A 45 -0.95 -7.51 -0.13
N SER A 46 -0.10 -8.37 -0.68
CA SER A 46 1.19 -8.72 -0.09
C SER A 46 2.29 -8.83 -1.14
N PHE A 47 3.53 -8.61 -0.71
CA PHE A 47 4.72 -8.58 -1.58
C PHE A 47 5.75 -9.60 -1.14
N GLN A 48 6.52 -10.11 -2.08
CA GLN A 48 7.65 -10.98 -1.77
C GLN A 48 8.93 -10.15 -1.63
N PHE A 49 9.57 -10.24 -0.47
CA PHE A 49 10.81 -9.52 -0.18
C PHE A 49 11.93 -9.89 -1.15
N GLY A 50 12.56 -8.87 -1.76
CA GLY A 50 13.71 -9.01 -2.65
C GLY A 50 13.40 -9.69 -3.98
N VAL A 51 12.12 -9.70 -4.39
CA VAL A 51 11.67 -10.22 -5.69
C VAL A 51 11.11 -9.08 -6.49
N ASP A 52 11.87 -8.66 -7.49
CA ASP A 52 11.38 -7.77 -8.54
C ASP A 52 10.22 -8.44 -9.29
N SER A 53 9.23 -7.64 -9.69
CA SER A 53 8.11 -8.18 -10.44
C SER A 53 8.52 -8.41 -11.90
N ASP A 54 8.51 -9.67 -12.35
CA ASP A 54 8.70 -10.02 -13.77
C ASP A 54 7.52 -9.52 -14.63
N ASN A 55 6.31 -9.60 -14.06
CA ASN A 55 5.05 -9.07 -14.60
C ASN A 55 4.36 -8.20 -13.56
N ARG A 56 3.40 -7.36 -13.97
CA ARG A 56 2.63 -6.54 -13.02
C ARG A 56 1.82 -7.43 -12.07
N LEU A 57 1.89 -7.12 -10.78
CA LEU A 57 1.06 -7.75 -9.75
C LEU A 57 -0.30 -7.08 -9.73
N ASN A 58 -1.35 -7.86 -9.95
CA ASN A 58 -2.72 -7.35 -9.97
C ASN A 58 -3.40 -7.57 -8.61
N CYS A 59 -4.10 -6.54 -8.15
CA CYS A 59 -5.02 -6.62 -7.03
C CYS A 59 -6.34 -6.00 -7.45
N THR A 60 -7.34 -6.85 -7.67
CA THR A 60 -8.71 -6.45 -7.99
C THR A 60 -9.56 -6.50 -6.74
N PHE A 61 -10.30 -5.44 -6.44
CA PHE A 61 -11.24 -5.40 -5.33
C PHE A 61 -12.52 -4.65 -5.72
N LEU A 62 -13.61 -4.96 -5.02
CA LEU A 62 -14.90 -4.31 -5.23
C LEU A 62 -14.88 -2.91 -4.60
N VAL A 63 -15.29 -1.91 -5.37
CA VAL A 63 -15.42 -0.54 -4.90
C VAL A 63 -16.76 -0.38 -4.19
N LEU A 64 -16.73 -0.55 -2.86
CA LEU A 64 -17.87 -0.24 -1.99
C LEU A 64 -17.98 1.26 -1.75
N ASP A 65 -19.13 1.69 -1.23
CA ASP A 65 -19.40 3.09 -0.89
C ASP A 65 -18.26 3.72 -0.07
N GLU A 66 -17.84 3.05 1.00
CA GLU A 66 -16.75 3.56 1.85
C GLU A 66 -15.43 3.70 1.10
N THR A 67 -15.09 2.71 0.27
CA THR A 67 -13.85 2.75 -0.51
C THR A 67 -13.90 3.83 -1.57
N TYR A 68 -15.06 4.05 -2.21
CA TYR A 68 -15.22 5.10 -3.21
C TYR A 68 -14.94 6.49 -2.63
N HIS A 69 -15.56 6.83 -1.49
CA HIS A 69 -15.34 8.11 -0.82
C HIS A 69 -13.90 8.28 -0.33
N MET A 70 -13.29 7.21 0.19
CA MET A 70 -11.87 7.24 0.57
C MET A 70 -10.95 7.48 -0.64
N LEU A 71 -11.23 6.88 -1.80
CA LEU A 71 -10.47 7.13 -3.03
C LEU A 71 -10.59 8.58 -3.50
N GLN A 72 -11.75 9.23 -3.33
CA GLN A 72 -11.92 10.66 -3.63
C GLN A 72 -10.98 11.50 -2.77
N LEU A 73 -10.95 11.26 -1.45
CA LEU A 73 -10.06 11.96 -0.53
C LEU A 73 -8.58 11.82 -0.95
N TYR A 74 -8.16 10.61 -1.34
CA TYR A 74 -6.79 10.37 -1.77
C TYR A 74 -6.46 10.99 -3.13
N VAL A 75 -7.41 11.02 -4.07
CA VAL A 75 -7.24 11.66 -5.39
C VAL A 75 -7.13 13.17 -5.28
N HIS A 76 -7.87 13.79 -4.34
CA HIS A 76 -7.71 15.22 -4.05
C HIS A 76 -6.33 15.56 -3.46
N GLN A 77 -5.57 14.55 -3.02
CA GLN A 77 -4.27 14.70 -2.35
C GLN A 77 -4.34 15.46 -1.02
N ASP A 78 -5.55 15.67 -0.49
CA ASP A 78 -5.78 16.25 0.83
C ASP A 78 -5.14 15.38 1.92
N ALA A 79 -5.08 14.06 1.67
CA ALA A 79 -4.36 13.10 2.48
C ALA A 79 -3.66 12.04 1.63
N PRO A 80 -2.41 11.66 1.95
CA PRO A 80 -1.78 10.49 1.33
C PRO A 80 -2.43 9.20 1.85
N LEU A 81 -2.53 8.20 0.97
CA LEU A 81 -2.79 6.82 1.38
C LEU A 81 -1.52 6.27 2.03
N SER A 82 -1.47 6.41 3.35
CA SER A 82 -0.35 5.98 4.20
C SER A 82 -0.57 4.56 4.69
N CYS A 83 0.40 3.71 4.41
CA CYS A 83 0.43 2.32 4.79
C CYS A 83 1.76 1.96 5.44
N ARG A 84 1.89 0.70 5.85
CA ARG A 84 3.07 0.16 6.47
C ARG A 84 3.20 -1.33 6.20
N VAL A 85 4.43 -1.80 6.21
CA VAL A 85 4.79 -3.22 6.23
C VAL A 85 5.69 -3.47 7.43
N PRO A 86 5.77 -4.69 7.98
CA PRO A 86 6.72 -4.94 9.05
C PRO A 86 8.15 -4.68 8.52
N ALA A 87 8.98 -4.00 9.29
CA ALA A 87 10.33 -3.64 8.85
C ALA A 87 11.27 -4.85 8.89
N ARG A 88 10.96 -5.83 9.75
CA ARG A 88 11.69 -7.07 9.93
C ARG A 88 10.73 -8.20 10.33
N LEU A 89 11.03 -9.44 9.91
CA LEU A 89 10.33 -10.63 10.43
C LEU A 89 10.48 -10.74 11.94
N GLY A 90 9.37 -10.93 12.65
CA GLY A 90 9.34 -11.14 14.09
C GLY A 90 9.51 -9.89 14.94
N SER A 91 9.51 -8.69 14.35
CA SER A 91 9.37 -7.45 15.11
C SER A 91 7.90 -7.04 15.17
N GLU A 92 7.27 -7.17 16.33
CA GLU A 92 5.83 -6.88 16.48
C GLU A 92 5.51 -5.37 16.44
N ASN A 93 6.50 -4.51 16.70
CA ASN A 93 6.29 -3.06 16.83
C ASN A 93 7.21 -2.21 15.94
N LEU A 94 7.82 -2.80 14.90
CA LEU A 94 8.68 -2.06 13.98
C LEU A 94 8.15 -2.18 12.56
N PHE A 95 7.67 -1.06 12.03
CA PHE A 95 7.05 -0.97 10.72
C PHE A 95 7.80 0.02 9.84
N ALA A 96 7.97 -0.34 8.57
CA ALA A 96 8.48 0.55 7.53
C ALA A 96 7.29 1.29 6.90
N PRO A 97 7.37 2.62 6.73
CA PRO A 97 6.32 3.39 6.10
C PRO A 97 6.24 3.08 4.61
N VAL A 98 5.01 3.03 4.10
CA VAL A 98 4.67 2.86 2.70
C VAL A 98 3.72 3.97 2.30
N VAL A 99 4.04 4.74 1.27
CA VAL A 99 3.16 5.85 0.82
C VAL A 99 2.69 5.61 -0.60
N PHE A 100 1.38 5.70 -0.82
CA PHE A 100 0.78 5.66 -2.15
C PHE A 100 0.40 7.08 -2.58
N SER A 101 0.94 7.52 -3.71
CA SER A 101 0.50 8.72 -4.40
C SER A 101 -0.67 8.36 -5.31
N VAL A 102 -1.87 8.28 -4.75
CA VAL A 102 -3.07 8.06 -5.54
C VAL A 102 -3.29 9.30 -6.42
N GLN A 103 -3.55 9.10 -7.71
CA GLN A 103 -3.85 10.18 -8.65
C GLN A 103 -5.07 9.82 -9.47
N GLY A 104 -5.78 10.84 -9.92
CA GLY A 104 -7.00 10.69 -10.67
C GLY A 104 -7.65 12.03 -10.94
N LYS A 105 -8.89 11.97 -11.40
CA LYS A 105 -9.75 13.12 -11.62
C LYS A 105 -11.14 12.80 -11.10
N LEU A 106 -11.64 13.66 -10.21
CA LEU A 106 -13.03 13.59 -9.76
C LEU A 106 -13.94 14.23 -10.81
N GLU A 107 -14.97 13.49 -11.21
CA GLU A 107 -16.05 13.95 -12.08
C GLU A 107 -17.39 13.90 -11.32
N GLN A 108 -18.41 14.57 -11.84
CA GLN A 108 -19.70 14.69 -11.14
C GLN A 108 -20.39 13.34 -10.86
N SER A 109 -20.14 12.33 -11.71
CA SER A 109 -20.83 11.02 -11.65
C SER A 109 -19.89 9.83 -11.48
N HIS A 110 -18.59 10.04 -11.51
CA HIS A 110 -17.59 8.96 -11.47
C HIS A 110 -16.23 9.50 -11.03
N LEU A 111 -15.32 8.58 -10.74
CA LEU A 111 -13.92 8.87 -10.46
C LEU A 111 -13.06 8.21 -11.53
N ASP A 112 -12.19 8.98 -12.18
CA ASP A 112 -11.13 8.42 -13.01
C ASP A 112 -9.88 8.25 -12.16
N ILE A 113 -9.47 7.03 -11.87
CA ILE A 113 -8.34 6.76 -10.97
C ILE A 113 -7.19 6.06 -11.70
N ALA A 114 -5.95 6.46 -11.41
CA ALA A 114 -4.77 5.78 -11.93
C ALA A 114 -4.69 4.34 -11.40
N THR A 115 -4.47 3.38 -12.29
CA THR A 115 -4.47 1.95 -11.93
C THR A 115 -3.11 1.27 -12.04
N ASN A 116 -2.19 1.86 -12.80
CA ASN A 116 -0.85 1.30 -13.01
C ASN A 116 0.15 2.06 -12.14
N PHE A 117 0.81 1.36 -11.22
CA PHE A 117 1.76 1.92 -10.27
C PHE A 117 3.15 1.30 -10.44
N ASN A 118 4.18 2.13 -10.36
CA ASN A 118 5.50 1.69 -9.96
C ASN A 118 5.55 1.66 -8.43
N PHE A 119 6.12 0.60 -7.87
CA PHE A 119 6.25 0.42 -6.44
C PHE A 119 7.69 0.10 -6.10
N ILE A 120 8.36 1.03 -5.43
CA ILE A 120 9.75 0.88 -5.02
C ILE A 120 9.81 0.64 -3.52
N PHE A 121 10.42 -0.48 -3.13
CA PHE A 121 10.84 -0.73 -1.77
C PHE A 121 12.29 -0.29 -1.60
N THR A 122 12.64 0.16 -0.41
CA THR A 122 14.02 0.38 0.00
C THR A 122 14.32 -0.49 1.19
N TYR A 123 15.52 -1.06 1.21
CA TYR A 123 15.97 -1.91 2.30
C TYR A 123 17.44 -1.66 2.60
N ALA A 124 17.82 -1.97 3.83
CA ALA A 124 19.21 -1.94 4.28
C ALA A 124 19.60 -3.31 4.82
N ASP A 125 20.83 -3.74 4.54
CA ASP A 125 21.39 -4.90 5.19
C ASP A 125 21.51 -4.66 6.70
N ALA A 126 21.09 -5.63 7.51
CA ALA A 126 21.32 -5.53 8.94
C ALA A 126 22.83 -5.59 9.23
N LEU A 127 23.37 -4.47 9.72
CA LEU A 127 24.78 -4.37 10.09
C LEU A 127 24.98 -4.93 11.51
N ILE A 128 25.94 -5.84 11.67
CA ILE A 128 26.49 -6.22 12.98
C ILE A 128 27.94 -5.74 13.02
N HIS A 129 28.28 -4.89 13.98
CA HIS A 129 29.59 -4.24 14.09
C HIS A 129 30.05 -3.54 12.78
N GLY A 130 29.13 -2.85 12.10
CA GLY A 130 29.42 -2.12 10.87
C GLY A 130 29.62 -3.00 9.63
N LYS A 131 29.39 -4.31 9.71
CA LYS A 131 29.47 -5.24 8.58
C LYS A 131 28.10 -5.86 8.27
N PRO A 132 27.74 -6.02 6.98
CA PRO A 132 26.53 -6.73 6.58
C PRO A 132 26.49 -8.14 7.17
N SER A 133 25.46 -8.44 7.95
CA SER A 133 25.28 -9.75 8.55
C SER A 133 24.40 -10.63 7.69
N LYS A 134 25.00 -11.66 7.09
CA LYS A 134 24.29 -12.72 6.37
C LYS A 134 23.28 -13.48 7.24
N LYS A 135 23.40 -13.41 8.58
CA LYS A 135 22.51 -14.08 9.54
C LYS A 135 21.34 -13.20 10.00
N ALA A 136 21.49 -11.87 10.02
CA ALA A 136 20.47 -10.97 10.55
C ALA A 136 19.37 -10.61 9.52
N GLY A 137 19.62 -10.86 8.23
CA GLY A 137 18.70 -10.53 7.14
C GLY A 137 18.62 -9.03 6.85
N ALA A 138 17.90 -8.63 5.80
CA ALA A 138 17.71 -7.22 5.46
C ALA A 138 16.48 -6.62 6.15
N ASN A 139 16.53 -5.33 6.49
CA ASN A 139 15.40 -4.59 7.04
C ASN A 139 14.83 -3.67 5.98
N ILE A 140 13.50 -3.65 5.85
CA ILE A 140 12.81 -2.70 4.99
C ILE A 140 12.86 -1.35 5.69
N THR A 141 13.27 -0.32 4.96
CA THR A 141 13.41 1.04 5.50
C THR A 141 12.20 1.91 5.17
N SER A 142 11.72 1.85 3.93
CA SER A 142 10.52 2.54 3.47
C SER A 142 10.11 2.02 2.10
N ALA A 143 8.91 2.38 1.64
CA ALA A 143 8.50 2.12 0.27
C ALA A 143 7.56 3.22 -0.25
N VAL A 144 7.48 3.35 -1.57
CA VAL A 144 6.61 4.33 -2.23
C VAL A 144 5.99 3.74 -3.49
N ALA A 145 4.69 3.98 -3.67
CA ALA A 145 3.95 3.62 -4.86
C ALA A 145 3.44 4.88 -5.56
N TYR A 146 3.68 4.99 -6.87
CA TYR A 146 3.28 6.13 -7.67
C TYR A 146 2.83 5.70 -9.08
N PRO A 147 1.89 6.42 -9.71
CA PRO A 147 1.37 6.05 -11.01
C PRO A 147 2.48 5.99 -12.06
N SER A 148 2.47 4.95 -12.89
CA SER A 148 3.45 4.76 -13.97
C SER A 148 3.21 5.72 -15.14
N HIS A 149 1.95 6.12 -15.38
CA HIS A 149 1.59 7.01 -16.48
C HIS A 149 0.30 7.79 -16.18
N PRO A 150 0.25 9.12 -16.41
CA PRO A 150 -0.90 9.95 -16.05
C PRO A 150 -2.17 9.64 -16.86
N SER A 151 -2.04 9.07 -18.07
CA SER A 151 -3.20 8.69 -18.89
C SER A 151 -3.73 7.28 -18.60
N SER A 152 -3.11 6.53 -17.69
CA SER A 152 -3.51 5.15 -17.38
C SER A 152 -4.53 5.15 -16.24
N THR A 153 -5.67 5.79 -16.49
CA THR A 153 -6.79 5.86 -15.54
C THR A 153 -7.90 4.90 -15.91
N THR A 154 -8.70 4.54 -14.92
CA THR A 154 -9.92 3.75 -15.08
C THR A 154 -11.07 4.50 -14.45
N ARG A 155 -12.16 4.64 -15.20
CA ARG A 155 -13.42 5.18 -14.71
C ARG A 155 -14.07 4.19 -13.77
N ILE A 156 -14.46 4.63 -12.59
CA ILE A 156 -15.17 3.82 -11.59
C ILE A 156 -16.37 4.55 -10.99
N ILE A 157 -17.38 3.78 -10.61
CA ILE A 157 -18.49 4.15 -9.71
C ILE A 157 -18.62 3.13 -8.58
N ILE A 158 -19.47 3.41 -7.59
CA ILE A 158 -19.78 2.44 -6.52
C ILE A 158 -20.37 1.17 -7.15
N GLY A 159 -19.82 0.02 -6.76
CA GLY A 159 -20.21 -1.30 -7.27
C GLY A 159 -19.30 -1.84 -8.37
N ASP A 160 -18.40 -1.03 -8.94
CA ASP A 160 -17.42 -1.50 -9.93
C ASP A 160 -16.28 -2.30 -9.28
N GLU A 161 -15.61 -3.13 -10.08
CA GLU A 161 -14.32 -3.73 -9.70
C GLU A 161 -13.17 -2.81 -10.14
N LEU A 162 -12.24 -2.53 -9.23
CA LEU A 162 -11.03 -1.75 -9.49
C LEU A 162 -9.81 -2.66 -9.39
N THR A 163 -8.99 -2.68 -10.44
CA THR A 163 -7.72 -3.42 -10.46
C THR A 163 -6.55 -2.45 -10.37
N PHE A 164 -5.77 -2.53 -9.30
CA PHE A 164 -4.46 -1.92 -9.24
C PHE A 164 -3.39 -2.89 -9.74
N GLN A 165 -2.51 -2.40 -10.59
CA GLN A 165 -1.39 -3.13 -11.17
C GLN A 165 -0.07 -2.54 -10.67
N PHE A 166 0.77 -3.34 -10.03
CA PHE A 166 2.03 -2.90 -9.44
C PHE A 166 3.23 -3.49 -10.17
N ASN A 167 4.12 -2.62 -10.63
CA ASN A 167 5.49 -2.97 -11.04
C ASN A 167 6.42 -2.76 -9.85
N VAL A 168 6.77 -3.85 -9.16
CA VAL A 168 7.52 -3.85 -7.91
C VAL A 168 9.01 -3.94 -8.16
N ARG A 169 9.76 -3.07 -7.48
CA ARG A 169 11.23 -3.02 -7.48
C ARG A 169 11.75 -2.89 -6.05
N TRP A 170 12.90 -3.51 -5.79
CA TRP A 170 13.60 -3.51 -4.50
C TRP A 170 14.90 -2.74 -4.53
#